data_AF-A0A952AG64-F1
#
_entry.id   AF-A0A952AG64-F1
#
_cell.length_a   1.000
_cell.length_b   1.000
_cell.length_c   1.000
_cell.angle_alpha   90.00
_cell.angle_beta   90.00
_cell.angle_gamma   90.00
#
_symmetry.space_group_name_H-M   'P 1'
#
loop_
_entity.id
_entity.type
_entity.pdbx_description
1 polymer ?
#
loop_
_entity_poly.entity_id
_entity_poly.type
_entity_poly.pdbx_seq_one_letter_code
_entity_poly.pdbx_strand_id
1 'polypeptide(L)'
;MSVQAQQAILLLEDGTIIYGKAFGKTGTTTGELCFSTGMTGYQEVFTDPSFSGQVLIMNTVHTGNYGIKNIEAESDSIKINGLIGRNLEEQYSRYQAQESLQNYLQKNNIVAIEGVDTRALVAHIRTKGAMN
;
A
#
# COMPACT_ATOMS: atom_id res chain seq x y z
N MET A 1 24.25 -2.84 7.92
CA MET A 1 23.56 -4.05 8.41
C MET A 1 22.26 -4.15 7.63
N SER A 2 22.11 -5.16 6.77
CA SER A 2 20.88 -5.39 6.02
C SER A 2 19.80 -5.83 7.01
N VAL A 3 18.82 -4.97 7.28
CA VAL A 3 17.62 -5.34 8.03
C VAL A 3 16.96 -6.47 7.25
N GLN A 4 16.88 -7.66 7.86
CA GLN A 4 16.21 -8.79 7.25
C GLN A 4 14.73 -8.44 7.13
N ALA A 5 14.24 -8.33 5.89
CA ALA A 5 12.85 -7.95 5.64
C ALA A 5 11.92 -8.97 6.32
N GLN A 6 11.06 -8.49 7.23
CA GLN A 6 10.10 -9.33 7.94
C GLN A 6 9.09 -9.89 6.93
N GLN A 7 8.80 -11.19 7.01
CA GLN A 7 7.84 -11.83 6.11
C GLN A 7 6.42 -11.37 6.42
N ALA A 8 5.63 -11.14 5.38
CA ALA A 8 4.21 -10.80 5.47
C ALA A 8 3.38 -11.72 4.57
N ILE A 9 2.10 -11.84 4.90
CA ILE A 9 1.13 -12.67 4.19
C ILE A 9 -0.12 -11.85 3.92
N LEU A 10 -0.65 -11.96 2.71
CA LEU A 10 -2.00 -11.57 2.34
C LEU A 10 -2.83 -12.85 2.18
N LEU A 11 -3.93 -12.94 2.92
CA LEU A 11 -4.89 -14.05 2.87
C LEU A 11 -6.19 -13.49 2.30
N LEU A 12 -6.70 -14.10 1.23
CA LEU A 12 -7.99 -13.73 0.62
C LEU A 12 -9.10 -14.64 1.15
N GLU A 13 -10.35 -14.15 1.12
CA GLU A 13 -11.55 -14.92 1.47
C GLU A 13 -11.64 -16.29 0.80
N ASP A 14 -11.18 -16.43 -0.45
CA ASP A 14 -11.22 -17.69 -1.20
C ASP A 14 -10.11 -18.69 -0.82
N GLY A 15 -9.33 -18.38 0.22
CA GLY A 15 -8.24 -19.19 0.74
C GLY A 15 -6.91 -18.98 0.01
N THR A 16 -6.84 -18.08 -0.97
CA THR A 16 -5.59 -17.75 -1.64
C THR A 16 -4.61 -17.08 -0.68
N ILE A 17 -3.39 -17.61 -0.61
CA ILE A 17 -2.30 -17.08 0.23
C ILE A 17 -1.22 -16.49 -0.68
N ILE A 18 -0.87 -15.24 -0.42
CA ILE A 18 0.18 -14.51 -1.13
C ILE A 18 1.24 -14.09 -0.13
N TYR A 19 2.50 -14.40 -0.46
CA TYR A 19 3.64 -14.05 0.37
C TYR A 19 4.30 -12.77 -0.13
N GLY A 20 4.77 -11.97 0.83
CA GLY A 20 5.51 -10.76 0.56
C GLY A 20 6.39 -10.38 1.76
N LYS A 21 6.78 -9.11 1.80
CA LYS A 21 7.55 -8.55 2.92
C LYS A 21 6.72 -7.45 3.59
N ALA A 22 6.86 -7.35 4.91
CA ALA A 22 6.20 -6.33 5.69
C ALA A 22 6.78 -4.96 5.34
N PHE A 23 5.89 -3.99 5.19
CA PHE A 23 6.19 -2.58 4.97
C PHE A 23 5.24 -1.75 5.84
N GLY A 24 5.59 -0.50 6.15
CA GLY A 24 4.84 0.32 7.09
C GLY A 24 4.87 -0.23 8.52
N LYS A 25 3.73 -0.20 9.21
CA LYS A 25 3.56 -0.72 10.57
C LYS A 25 3.48 -2.24 10.58
N THR A 26 4.24 -2.89 11.45
CA THR A 26 4.07 -4.32 11.74
C THR A 26 2.75 -4.55 12.49
N GLY A 27 1.92 -5.45 11.98
CA GLY A 27 0.64 -5.82 12.58
C GLY A 27 -0.24 -6.55 11.59
N THR A 28 -1.53 -6.61 11.90
CA THR A 28 -2.55 -7.21 11.04
C THR A 28 -3.63 -6.16 10.75
N THR A 29 -4.09 -6.10 9.51
CA THR A 29 -5.23 -5.28 9.09
C THR A 29 -6.13 -6.13 8.20
N THR A 30 -7.39 -5.76 8.10
CA THR A 30 -8.40 -6.40 7.27
C THR A 30 -9.25 -5.33 6.59
N GLY A 31 -9.84 -5.67 5.45
CA GLY A 31 -10.70 -4.76 4.71
C GLY A 31 -10.94 -5.27 3.30
N GLU A 32 -11.92 -4.67 2.63
CA GLU A 32 -12.26 -5.00 1.25
C GLU A 32 -11.12 -4.60 0.32
N LEU A 33 -10.74 -5.48 -0.61
CA LEU A 33 -9.73 -5.18 -1.60
C LEU A 33 -10.25 -4.23 -2.68
N CYS A 34 -9.51 -3.14 -2.88
CA CYS A 34 -9.68 -2.25 -4.02
C CYS A 34 -8.34 -2.07 -4.74
N PHE A 35 -8.35 -1.53 -5.96
CA PHE A 35 -7.13 -1.29 -6.71
C PHE A 35 -7.15 0.07 -7.41
N SER A 36 -5.99 0.72 -7.45
CA SER A 36 -5.78 1.94 -8.22
C SER A 36 -4.88 1.68 -9.42
N THR A 37 -5.27 2.24 -10.57
CA THR A 37 -4.46 2.25 -11.80
C THR A 37 -3.69 3.56 -11.98
N GLY A 38 -3.85 4.51 -11.06
CA GLY A 38 -3.06 5.74 -11.03
C GLY A 38 -1.58 5.44 -10.91
N MET A 39 -0.78 5.98 -11.82
CA MET A 39 0.68 5.80 -11.81
C MET A 39 1.39 6.82 -10.90
N THR A 40 0.70 7.90 -10.55
CA THR A 40 1.16 9.01 -9.70
C THR A 40 0.05 9.41 -8.74
N GLY A 41 0.33 10.33 -7.82
CA GLY A 41 -0.68 10.85 -6.87
C GLY A 41 -1.02 9.85 -5.77
N TYR A 42 -0.12 8.93 -5.39
CA TYR A 42 -0.44 7.90 -4.38
C TYR A 42 -0.85 8.51 -3.02
N GLN A 43 -0.32 9.68 -2.65
CA GLN A 43 -0.72 10.37 -1.41
C GLN A 43 -2.20 10.77 -1.44
N GLU A 44 -2.66 11.35 -2.54
CA GLU A 44 -4.05 11.76 -2.75
C GLU A 44 -4.98 10.55 -2.57
N VAL A 45 -4.64 9.43 -3.21
CA VAL A 45 -5.38 8.17 -3.11
C VAL A 45 -5.42 7.62 -1.68
N PHE A 46 -4.31 7.71 -0.93
CA PHE A 46 -4.28 7.23 0.47
C PHE A 46 -5.17 8.06 1.39
N THR A 47 -5.35 9.35 1.07
CA THR A 47 -6.11 10.30 1.88
C THR A 47 -7.54 10.52 1.42
N ASP A 48 -7.96 9.91 0.31
CA ASP A 48 -9.31 10.02 -0.22
C ASP A 48 -10.31 9.22 0.66
N PRO A 49 -11.36 9.88 1.22
CA PRO A 49 -12.37 9.23 2.05
C PRO A 49 -13.10 8.05 1.38
N SER A 50 -13.11 7.97 0.05
CA SER A 50 -13.76 6.92 -0.72
C SER A 50 -13.15 5.53 -0.47
N PHE A 51 -11.90 5.46 0.00
CA PHE A 51 -11.20 4.19 0.31
C PHE A 51 -11.27 3.79 1.79
N SER A 52 -12.12 4.46 2.58
CA SER A 52 -12.29 4.15 4.00
C SER A 52 -12.69 2.68 4.21
N GLY A 53 -11.94 1.96 5.04
CA GLY A 53 -12.19 0.54 5.32
C GLY A 53 -11.62 -0.44 4.29
N GLN A 54 -10.94 0.06 3.25
CA GLN A 54 -10.41 -0.76 2.15
C GLN A 54 -8.91 -1.00 2.26
N VAL A 55 -8.45 -2.13 1.75
CA VAL A 55 -7.03 -2.44 1.55
C VAL A 55 -6.69 -2.18 0.09
N LEU A 56 -5.85 -1.19 -0.15
CA LEU A 56 -5.58 -0.66 -1.48
C LEU A 56 -4.42 -1.41 -2.16
N ILE A 57 -4.66 -1.88 -3.38
CA ILE A 57 -3.65 -2.43 -4.26
C ILE A 57 -3.15 -1.34 -5.21
N MET A 58 -1.86 -1.03 -5.15
CA MET A 58 -1.20 -0.16 -6.10
C MET A 58 -0.74 -0.96 -7.31
N ASN A 59 -1.34 -0.70 -8.48
CA ASN A 59 -0.95 -1.38 -9.72
C ASN A 59 0.31 -0.78 -10.37
N THR A 60 0.75 0.41 -9.93
CA THR A 60 2.07 0.93 -10.30
C THR A 60 3.17 0.07 -9.68
N VAL A 61 4.25 -0.15 -10.43
CA VAL A 61 5.35 -1.02 -9.98
C VAL A 61 6.07 -0.38 -8.80
N HIS A 62 6.34 0.93 -8.86
CA HIS A 62 7.07 1.67 -7.84
C HIS A 62 6.13 2.67 -7.16
N THR A 63 5.90 2.47 -5.86
CA THR A 63 5.13 3.41 -5.01
C THR A 63 6.05 3.93 -3.91
N GLY A 64 6.08 5.24 -3.66
CA GLY A 64 6.97 5.86 -2.67
C GLY A 64 8.25 6.48 -3.24
N ASN A 65 8.52 6.27 -4.53
CA ASN A 65 9.74 6.73 -5.21
C ASN A 65 9.98 8.25 -5.16
N TYR A 66 8.93 9.04 -5.00
CA TYR A 66 9.02 10.50 -4.87
C TYR A 66 8.71 11.01 -3.45
N GLY A 67 8.64 10.11 -2.47
CA GLY A 67 8.48 10.42 -1.06
C GLY A 67 7.11 11.03 -0.75
N ILE A 68 7.03 11.68 0.41
CA ILE A 68 5.81 12.29 0.93
C ILE A 68 6.00 13.80 1.02
N LYS A 69 4.93 14.53 0.69
CA LYS A 69 4.90 15.98 0.71
C LYS A 69 3.57 16.41 1.33
N ASN A 70 3.63 17.03 2.51
CA ASN A 70 2.47 17.29 3.36
C ASN A 70 1.34 18.09 2.69
N ILE A 71 1.63 18.89 1.67
CA ILE A 71 0.62 19.69 0.93
C ILE A 71 -0.15 18.87 -0.11
N GLU A 72 0.27 17.64 -0.40
CA GLU A 72 -0.40 16.73 -1.36
C GLU A 72 -1.36 15.76 -0.67
N ALA A 73 -1.59 15.93 0.64
CA ALA A 73 -2.61 15.20 1.37
C ALA A 73 -3.98 15.88 1.17
N GLU A 74 -4.97 15.13 0.69
CA GLU A 74 -6.35 15.62 0.47
C GLU A 74 -7.17 15.66 1.77
N SER A 75 -6.67 15.04 2.83
CA SER A 75 -7.28 15.08 4.15
C SER A 75 -6.25 14.98 5.28
N ASP A 76 -6.70 15.28 6.49
CA ASP A 76 -5.85 15.31 7.69
C ASP A 76 -5.28 13.92 8.08
N SER A 77 -5.76 12.83 7.47
CA SER A 77 -5.30 11.47 7.79
C SER A 77 -5.39 10.51 6.60
N ILE A 78 -4.57 9.46 6.61
CA ILE A 78 -4.74 8.31 5.71
C ILE A 78 -6.11 7.66 5.99
N LYS A 79 -6.79 7.23 4.92
CA LYS A 79 -8.15 6.63 4.94
C LYS A 79 -8.15 5.13 4.62
N ILE A 80 -7.15 4.63 3.90
CA ILE A 80 -7.01 3.20 3.65
C ILE A 80 -6.68 2.42 4.93
N ASN A 81 -7.16 1.18 5.04
CA ASN A 81 -6.84 0.27 6.15
C ASN A 81 -5.48 -0.43 5.96
N GLY A 82 -5.04 -0.57 4.71
CA GLY A 82 -3.79 -1.23 4.37
C GLY A 82 -3.37 -0.98 2.93
N LEU A 83 -2.11 -1.28 2.62
CA LEU A 83 -1.51 -1.05 1.31
C LEU A 83 -0.82 -2.32 0.78
N ILE A 84 -1.07 -2.66 -0.48
CA ILE A 84 -0.44 -3.77 -1.19
C ILE A 84 0.31 -3.19 -2.40
N GLY A 85 1.59 -3.51 -2.53
CA GLY A 85 2.43 -3.02 -3.62
C GLY A 85 3.38 -4.07 -4.19
N ARG A 86 3.84 -3.84 -5.42
CA ARG A 86 4.89 -4.64 -6.04
C ARG A 86 6.27 -4.22 -5.50
N ASN A 87 6.62 -2.95 -5.64
CA ASN A 87 7.78 -2.33 -5.00
C ASN A 87 7.31 -1.12 -4.19
N LEU A 88 7.43 -1.21 -2.87
CA LEU A 88 7.22 -0.07 -1.98
C LEU A 88 8.60 0.51 -1.66
N GLU A 89 8.86 1.71 -2.15
CA GLU A 89 10.18 2.32 -2.09
C GLU A 89 10.39 2.99 -0.73
N GLU A 90 11.37 2.50 0.03
CA GLU A 90 11.83 3.15 1.25
C GLU A 90 12.63 4.43 0.92
N GLN A 91 13.45 4.36 -0.14
CA GLN A 91 14.23 5.49 -0.63
C GLN A 91 13.43 6.30 -1.63
N TYR A 92 13.58 7.63 -1.58
CA TYR A 92 12.86 8.54 -2.45
C TYR A 92 13.77 9.60 -3.05
N SER A 93 13.37 10.13 -4.21
CA SER A 93 14.09 11.18 -4.92
C SER A 93 13.13 12.28 -5.38
N ARG A 94 12.98 13.31 -4.54
CA ARG A 94 12.26 14.54 -4.87
C ARG A 94 12.73 15.64 -3.92
N TYR A 95 13.17 16.78 -4.44
CA TYR A 95 13.66 17.90 -3.62
C TYR A 95 12.65 18.37 -2.57
N GLN A 96 11.36 18.34 -2.91
CA GLN A 96 10.27 18.80 -2.05
C GLN A 96 9.77 17.74 -1.06
N ALA A 97 10.27 16.49 -1.13
CA ALA A 97 9.82 15.44 -0.24
C ALA A 97 10.41 15.62 1.17
N GLN A 98 9.60 15.36 2.18
CA GLN A 98 9.89 15.61 3.58
C GLN A 98 10.11 14.31 4.37
N GLU A 99 9.55 13.19 3.88
CA GLU A 99 9.73 11.88 4.48
C GLU A 99 9.57 10.74 3.47
N SER A 100 9.99 9.54 3.87
CA SER A 100 9.80 8.30 3.10
C SER A 100 8.39 7.76 3.26
N LEU A 101 7.96 6.95 2.29
CA LEU A 101 6.70 6.23 2.38
C LEU A 101 6.65 5.31 3.62
N GLN A 102 7.76 4.63 3.92
CA GLN A 102 7.88 3.76 5.10
C GLN A 102 7.52 4.52 6.39
N ASN A 103 8.17 5.67 6.62
CA ASN A 103 7.95 6.47 7.82
C ASN A 103 6.53 7.00 7.89
N TYR A 104 5.98 7.44 6.76
CA TYR A 104 4.62 7.97 6.68
C TYR A 104 3.57 6.91 7.02
N LEU A 105 3.69 5.69 6.48
CA LEU A 105 2.78 4.59 6.80
C LEU A 105 2.91 4.17 8.28
N GLN A 106 4.13 4.11 8.83
CA GLN A 106 4.35 3.80 10.24
C GLN A 106 3.71 4.83 11.18
N LYS A 107 3.94 6.14 10.92
CA LYS A 107 3.36 7.23 11.71
C LYS A 107 1.83 7.20 11.73
N ASN A 108 1.23 6.83 10.59
CA ASN A 108 -0.21 6.73 10.43
C ASN A 108 -0.79 5.34 10.76
N ASN A 109 0.01 4.45 11.35
CA ASN A 109 -0.40 3.11 11.75
C ASN A 109 -0.90 2.20 10.62
N ILE A 110 -0.43 2.39 9.40
CA ILE A 110 -0.85 1.62 8.23
C ILE A 110 0.03 0.38 8.04
N VAL A 111 -0.60 -0.78 7.96
CA VAL A 111 0.04 -2.06 7.64
C VAL A 111 0.14 -2.20 6.12
N ALA A 112 1.31 -2.58 5.62
CA ALA A 112 1.52 -2.77 4.20
C ALA A 112 2.32 -4.05 3.89
N ILE A 113 2.14 -4.54 2.67
CA ILE A 113 2.87 -5.68 2.11
C ILE A 113 3.46 -5.32 0.75
N GLU A 114 4.75 -5.57 0.59
CA GLU A 114 5.47 -5.40 -0.67
C GLU A 114 5.88 -6.75 -1.29
N GLY A 115 6.34 -6.73 -2.54
CA GLY A 115 6.78 -7.91 -3.28
C GLY A 115 5.64 -8.73 -3.88
N VAL A 116 4.41 -8.24 -3.80
CA VAL A 116 3.22 -8.91 -4.34
C VAL A 116 3.14 -8.72 -5.85
N ASP A 117 2.82 -9.77 -6.60
CA ASP A 117 2.44 -9.63 -8.01
C ASP A 117 1.04 -8.98 -8.09
N THR A 118 1.02 -7.65 -8.07
CA THR A 118 -0.21 -6.87 -8.07
C THR A 118 -1.02 -7.05 -9.34
N ARG A 119 -0.39 -7.36 -10.47
CA ARG A 119 -1.09 -7.65 -11.73
C ARG A 119 -1.85 -8.97 -11.66
N ALA A 120 -1.20 -10.03 -11.16
CA ALA A 120 -1.85 -11.31 -10.95
C ALA A 120 -2.98 -11.22 -9.92
N LEU A 121 -2.75 -10.49 -8.82
CA LEU A 121 -3.76 -10.23 -7.80
C LEU A 121 -4.98 -9.48 -8.37
N VAL A 122 -4.77 -8.39 -9.11
CA VAL A 122 -5.86 -7.64 -9.74
C VAL A 122 -6.62 -8.48 -10.78
N ALA A 123 -5.92 -9.31 -11.55
CA ALA A 123 -6.57 -10.25 -12.47
C ALA A 123 -7.47 -11.25 -11.72
N HIS A 124 -6.99 -11.80 -10.60
CA HIS A 124 -7.73 -12.72 -9.75
C HIS A 124 -9.03 -12.10 -9.20
N ILE A 125 -8.94 -10.96 -8.51
CA ILE A 125 -10.12 -10.28 -7.93
C ILE A 125 -11.13 -9.86 -9.01
N ARG A 126 -10.68 -9.43 -10.20
CA ARG A 126 -11.59 -9.07 -11.29
C ARG A 126 -12.42 -10.24 -11.81
N THR A 127 -11.90 -11.47 -11.71
CA THR A 127 -12.63 -12.67 -12.15
C THR A 127 -13.62 -13.18 -11.12
N LYS A 128 -13.35 -12.97 -9.83
CA LYS A 128 -14.15 -13.52 -8.74
C LYS A 128 -15.05 -12.51 -8.03
N GLY A 129 -14.85 -11.21 -8.27
CA GLY A 129 -15.57 -10.13 -7.60
C GLY A 129 -14.77 -9.52 -6.45
N ALA A 130 -15.36 -8.53 -5.77
CA ALA A 130 -14.76 -7.93 -4.59
C ALA A 130 -14.52 -9.01 -3.51
N MET A 131 -13.36 -8.95 -2.85
CA MET A 131 -12.92 -9.91 -1.83
C MET A 131 -12.50 -9.16 -0.57
N ASN A 132 -12.78 -9.76 0.58
CA ASN A 132 -12.28 -9.31 1.88
C ASN A 132 -11.06 -10.14 2.33
#